data_AF-A0A8H7TKS2-F1
#
_entry.id   AF-A0A8H7TKS2-F1
#
_cell.length_a   1.000
_cell.length_b   1.000
_cell.length_c   1.000
_cell.angle_alpha   90.00
_cell.angle_beta   90.00
_cell.angle_gamma   90.00
#
_symmetry.space_group_name_H-M   'P 1'
#
loop_
_entity.id
_entity.type
_entity.pdbx_description
1 polymer ?
#
loop_
_entity_poly.entity_id
_entity_poly.type
_entity_poly.pdbx_seq_one_letter_code
_entity_poly.pdbx_strand_id
1 'polypeptide(L)'
;MATFHPFSRLIPELRIQIWALAVEDRVVRVKLGKGFYSPSPVPAVTRVCRESRACCAYQKDFNVGSRGRHIWVNFNYDIIHVQASNLFVLPKESIKNLRVELVDEEGKEINEQWMFDYKHEFSNFPRLETVDLLVPDELRFYAEDIDETYFGNCKKENVRVASIETGEWIDKGTSAAYWDYIESFGGTDLGSMTRIAEETLEERLDDIKKLEMPRPRIALDYP
;
A
#
# COMPACT_ATOMS: atom_id res chain seq x y z
N MET A 1 10.59 -24.50 23.15
CA MET A 1 11.52 -23.81 22.23
C MET A 1 11.98 -24.83 21.20
N ALA A 2 11.48 -24.75 19.96
CA ALA A 2 11.92 -25.65 18.90
C ALA A 2 13.22 -25.12 18.31
N THR A 3 14.34 -25.77 18.62
CA THR A 3 15.62 -25.50 17.97
C THR A 3 15.67 -26.28 16.66
N PHE A 4 15.76 -25.59 15.54
CA PHE A 4 15.94 -26.21 14.22
C PHE A 4 17.40 -26.68 14.07
N HIS A 5 17.73 -27.78 14.74
CA HIS A 5 19.08 -28.38 14.78
C HIS A 5 19.72 -28.71 13.41
N PRO A 6 18.97 -28.95 12.31
CA PRO A 6 19.58 -29.20 11.01
C PRO A 6 20.24 -27.96 10.38
N PHE A 7 19.75 -26.75 10.67
CA PHE A 7 20.22 -25.55 9.97
C PHE A 7 21.68 -25.23 10.27
N SER A 8 22.15 -25.44 11.51
CA SER A 8 23.55 -25.21 11.86
C SER A 8 24.51 -26.21 11.18
N ARG A 9 24.01 -27.32 10.65
CA ARG A 9 24.81 -28.32 9.92
C ARG A 9 24.98 -28.01 8.43
N LEU A 10 24.24 -27.03 7.90
CA LEU A 10 24.44 -26.55 6.54
C LEU A 10 25.78 -25.83 6.42
N ILE A 11 26.41 -25.93 5.25
CA ILE A 11 27.61 -25.15 4.93
C ILE A 11 27.31 -23.64 4.99
N PRO A 12 28.28 -22.80 5.36
CA PRO A 12 28.05 -21.36 5.57
C PRO A 12 27.38 -20.66 4.39
N GLU A 13 27.76 -21.01 3.16
CA GLU A 13 27.25 -20.42 1.92
C GLU A 13 25.74 -20.61 1.79
N LEU A 14 25.24 -21.81 2.11
CA LEU A 14 23.81 -22.10 2.07
C LEU A 14 23.07 -21.36 3.18
N ARG A 15 23.63 -21.25 4.38
CA ARG A 15 22.98 -20.50 5.48
C ARG A 15 22.85 -19.02 5.13
N ILE A 16 23.89 -18.42 4.56
CA ILE A 16 23.88 -17.03 4.10
C ILE A 16 22.80 -16.83 3.04
N GLN A 17 22.73 -17.71 2.04
CA GLN A 17 21.69 -17.63 1.00
C GLN A 17 20.28 -17.75 1.59
N ILE A 18 20.07 -18.70 2.52
CA ILE A 18 18.77 -18.85 3.20
C ILE A 18 18.41 -17.56 3.95
N TRP A 19 19.35 -16.95 4.68
CA TRP A 19 19.06 -15.68 5.37
C TRP A 19 18.78 -14.52 4.42
N ALA A 20 19.49 -14.44 3.30
CA ALA A 20 19.27 -13.41 2.29
C ALA A 20 17.88 -13.55 1.63
N LEU A 21 17.42 -14.79 1.43
CA LEU A 21 16.13 -15.11 0.80
C LEU A 21 14.94 -15.15 1.76
N ALA A 22 15.18 -15.20 3.08
CA ALA A 22 14.14 -15.20 4.10
C ALA A 22 13.53 -13.80 4.29
N VAL A 23 12.86 -13.31 3.25
CA VAL A 23 12.14 -12.04 3.22
C VAL A 23 10.65 -12.32 3.47
N GLU A 24 10.03 -11.47 4.29
CA GLU A 24 8.60 -11.51 4.58
C GLU A 24 7.88 -10.57 3.60
N ASP A 25 6.74 -11.01 3.07
CA ASP A 25 5.79 -10.11 2.41
C ASP A 25 4.99 -9.39 3.51
N ARG A 26 5.21 -8.08 3.66
CA ARG A 26 4.64 -7.32 4.77
C ARG A 26 4.47 -5.84 4.45
N VAL A 27 3.57 -5.23 5.20
CA VAL A 27 3.33 -3.79 5.18
C VAL A 27 4.01 -3.14 6.37
N VAL A 28 4.89 -2.17 6.08
CA VAL A 28 5.62 -1.41 7.09
C VAL A 28 4.94 -0.06 7.25
N ARG A 29 4.15 0.09 8.32
CA ARG A 29 3.49 1.36 8.63
C ARG A 29 4.51 2.32 9.20
N VAL A 30 4.72 3.46 8.55
CA VAL A 30 5.68 4.49 8.96
C VAL A 30 4.87 5.70 9.43
N LYS A 31 5.12 6.12 10.66
CA LYS A 31 4.50 7.28 11.28
C LYS A 31 5.56 8.32 11.63
N LEU A 32 5.17 9.59 11.59
CA LEU A 32 6.02 10.71 11.99
C LEU A 32 5.59 11.23 13.36
N GLY A 33 6.58 11.52 14.21
CA GLY A 33 6.39 12.22 15.48
C GLY A 33 7.62 13.10 15.74
N LYS A 34 8.36 12.82 16.82
CA LYS A 34 9.70 13.44 17.04
C LYS A 34 10.81 12.88 16.10
N GLY A 35 10.41 12.21 15.02
CA GLY A 35 11.21 11.34 14.16
C GLY A 35 10.35 10.16 13.69
N PHE A 36 10.85 9.41 12.72
CA PHE A 36 10.13 8.26 12.18
C PHE A 36 10.04 7.13 13.20
N TYR A 37 8.90 6.45 13.21
CA TYR A 37 8.71 5.20 13.94
C TYR A 37 7.72 4.29 13.22
N SER A 38 7.78 3.00 13.51
CA SER A 38 6.84 2.02 12.98
C SER A 38 6.23 1.20 14.12
N PRO A 39 4.89 1.03 14.16
CA PRO A 39 4.25 0.04 15.03
C PRO A 39 4.34 -1.38 14.47
N SER A 40 4.73 -1.55 13.19
CA SER A 40 4.82 -2.87 12.57
C SER A 40 5.87 -3.74 13.27
N PRO A 41 5.63 -5.05 13.42
CA PRO A 41 6.61 -5.96 13.98
C PRO A 41 7.95 -5.91 13.25
N VAL A 42 9.04 -5.98 14.01
CA VAL A 42 10.39 -6.13 13.47
C VAL A 42 10.51 -7.51 12.80
N PRO A 43 11.08 -7.63 11.57
CA PRO A 43 11.17 -8.91 10.88
C PRO A 43 11.86 -9.96 11.73
N ALA A 44 11.32 -11.19 11.71
CA ALA A 44 11.79 -12.27 12.56
C ALA A 44 13.28 -12.53 12.35
N VAL A 45 13.74 -12.51 11.09
CA VAL A 45 15.14 -12.75 10.69
C VAL A 45 16.13 -11.81 11.37
N THR A 46 15.76 -10.57 11.63
CA THR A 46 16.69 -9.62 12.29
C THR A 46 16.89 -9.93 13.79
N ARG A 47 16.05 -10.83 14.35
CA ARG A 47 16.02 -11.20 15.77
C ARG A 47 16.43 -12.64 16.06
N VAL A 48 16.58 -13.50 15.04
CA VAL A 48 16.92 -14.93 15.24
C VAL A 48 18.30 -15.12 15.89
N CYS A 49 19.35 -14.63 15.25
CA CYS A 49 20.73 -14.77 15.73
C CYS A 49 21.66 -13.74 15.08
N ARG A 50 22.94 -13.73 15.46
CA ARG A 50 23.94 -12.80 14.91
C ARG A 50 24.18 -13.00 13.41
N GLU A 51 24.26 -14.25 12.96
CA GLU A 51 24.46 -14.60 11.55
C GLU A 51 23.29 -14.11 10.68
N SER A 52 22.06 -14.41 11.11
CA SER A 52 20.85 -13.99 10.41
C SER A 52 20.78 -12.47 10.27
N ARG A 53 21.03 -11.72 11.35
CA ARG A 53 21.05 -10.24 11.30
C ARG A 53 22.14 -9.67 10.39
N ALA A 54 23.27 -10.36 10.25
CA ALA A 54 24.37 -9.91 9.39
C ALA A 54 24.15 -10.23 7.91
N CYS A 55 23.34 -11.26 7.62
CA CYS A 55 23.16 -11.80 6.26
C CYS A 55 21.76 -11.58 5.67
N CYS A 56 20.79 -11.10 6.46
CA CYS A 56 19.45 -10.84 5.96
C CYS A 56 19.41 -9.64 5.02
N ALA A 57 18.39 -9.60 4.14
CA ALA A 57 18.20 -8.50 3.18
C ALA A 57 17.65 -7.20 3.78
N TYR A 58 17.29 -7.18 5.07
CA TYR A 58 16.77 -5.99 5.74
C TYR A 58 17.88 -5.04 6.17
N GLN A 59 17.65 -3.74 5.97
CA GLN A 59 18.54 -2.68 6.42
C GLN A 59 17.85 -1.75 7.42
N LYS A 60 18.65 -0.98 8.16
CA LYS A 60 18.18 0.03 9.09
C LYS A 60 18.06 1.38 8.39
N ASP A 61 16.85 1.89 8.24
CA ASP A 61 16.58 3.18 7.61
C ASP A 61 15.64 4.03 8.48
N PHE A 62 15.21 5.19 7.97
CA PHE A 62 14.37 6.17 8.65
C PHE A 62 15.02 6.74 9.91
N ASN A 63 16.34 6.87 9.91
CA ASN A 63 17.16 7.23 11.07
C ASN A 63 17.10 8.73 11.46
N VAL A 64 16.13 9.48 10.95
CA VAL A 64 16.04 10.94 11.12
C VAL A 64 15.48 11.27 12.50
N GLY A 65 16.27 11.98 13.31
CA GLY A 65 15.89 12.50 14.63
C GLY A 65 16.88 12.15 15.75
N SER A 66 16.80 12.87 16.86
CA SER A 66 17.79 12.83 17.97
C SER A 66 17.77 11.54 18.82
N ARG A 67 16.92 10.56 18.50
CA ARG A 67 16.71 9.35 19.32
C ARG A 67 17.15 8.04 18.68
N GLY A 68 17.81 8.07 17.51
CA GLY A 68 18.40 6.86 16.90
C GLY A 68 17.40 5.72 16.67
N ARG A 69 16.13 6.06 16.43
CA ARG A 69 15.10 5.07 16.10
C ARG A 69 15.23 4.76 14.61
N HIS A 70 15.57 3.52 14.31
CA HIS A 70 15.62 3.00 12.96
C HIS A 70 14.44 2.07 12.73
N ILE A 71 14.00 1.97 11.49
CA ILE A 71 13.03 1.00 11.03
C ILE A 71 13.80 -0.03 10.20
N TRP A 72 13.61 -1.32 10.50
CA TRP A 72 14.11 -2.37 9.63
C TRP A 72 13.21 -2.45 8.41
N VAL A 73 13.80 -2.30 7.22
CA VAL A 73 13.08 -2.22 5.95
C VAL A 73 13.83 -2.97 4.84
N ASN A 74 13.08 -3.58 3.94
CA ASN A 74 13.56 -4.10 2.67
C ASN A 74 12.75 -3.44 1.54
N PHE A 75 13.27 -2.37 0.95
CA PHE A 75 12.53 -1.59 -0.06
C PHE A 75 12.20 -2.35 -1.36
N ASN A 76 12.78 -3.53 -1.58
CA ASN A 76 12.42 -4.34 -2.74
C ASN A 76 11.13 -5.13 -2.57
N TYR A 77 10.73 -5.39 -1.31
CA TYR A 77 9.60 -6.26 -1.00
C TYR A 77 8.59 -5.61 -0.07
N ASP A 78 9.03 -4.89 0.96
CA ASP A 78 8.15 -4.21 1.91
C ASP A 78 7.29 -3.16 1.20
N ILE A 79 5.99 -3.15 1.50
CA ILE A 79 5.10 -2.03 1.16
C ILE A 79 5.24 -0.97 2.25
N ILE A 80 5.69 0.23 1.88
CA ILE A 80 5.81 1.35 2.82
C ILE A 80 4.45 2.02 2.94
N HIS A 81 3.85 1.95 4.12
CA HIS A 81 2.51 2.48 4.36
C HIS A 81 2.57 3.76 5.20
N VAL A 82 2.06 4.86 4.67
CA VAL A 82 2.05 6.18 5.31
C VAL A 82 0.71 6.89 5.16
N GLN A 83 0.44 7.87 6.00
CA GLN A 83 -0.55 8.92 5.69
C GLN A 83 0.02 9.89 4.65
N ALA A 84 -0.84 10.44 3.80
CA ALA A 84 -0.45 11.35 2.71
C ALA A 84 0.34 12.57 3.19
N SER A 85 0.03 13.12 4.37
CA SER A 85 0.76 14.22 5.00
C SER A 85 2.27 13.96 5.18
N ASN A 86 2.65 12.69 5.28
CA ASN A 86 4.05 12.28 5.46
C ASN A 86 4.81 12.05 4.15
N LEU A 87 4.16 12.18 2.98
CA LEU A 87 4.82 11.92 1.70
C LEU A 87 6.08 12.77 1.50
N PHE A 88 6.03 14.06 1.85
CA PHE A 88 7.11 15.02 1.63
C PHE A 88 8.43 14.67 2.33
N VAL A 89 8.37 13.90 3.42
CA VAL A 89 9.55 13.61 4.26
C VAL A 89 10.17 12.23 4.00
N LEU A 90 9.58 11.43 3.10
CA LEU A 90 10.04 10.07 2.84
C LEU A 90 11.35 10.00 2.03
N PRO A 91 12.16 8.93 2.22
CA PRO A 91 13.35 8.68 1.41
C PRO A 91 12.97 8.21 0.00
N LYS A 92 12.69 9.19 -0.88
CA LYS A 92 12.11 8.96 -2.22
C LYS A 92 12.93 8.02 -3.11
N GLU A 93 14.25 8.09 -3.01
CA GLU A 93 15.21 7.34 -3.84
C GLU A 93 15.16 5.82 -3.65
N SER A 94 14.62 5.34 -2.52
CA SER A 94 14.67 3.94 -2.15
C SER A 94 13.35 3.20 -2.34
N ILE A 95 12.22 3.90 -2.22
CA ILE A 95 10.89 3.29 -2.10
C ILE A 95 10.39 2.79 -3.46
N LYS A 96 10.00 1.51 -3.50
CA LYS A 96 9.38 0.89 -4.68
C LYS A 96 7.89 0.66 -4.55
N ASN A 97 7.44 0.23 -3.37
CA ASN A 97 6.04 -0.09 -3.13
C ASN A 97 5.50 0.84 -2.05
N LEU A 98 4.51 1.65 -2.40
CA LEU A 98 4.00 2.71 -1.52
C LEU A 98 2.49 2.52 -1.33
N ARG A 99 2.05 2.61 -0.07
CA ARG A 99 0.64 2.67 0.29
C ARG A 99 0.38 3.97 1.03
N VAL A 100 -0.59 4.73 0.56
CA VAL A 100 -0.88 6.08 1.06
C VAL A 100 -2.31 6.15 1.56
N GLU A 101 -2.48 6.43 2.84
CA GLU A 101 -3.77 6.75 3.46
C GLU A 101 -4.13 8.22 3.19
N LEU A 102 -5.25 8.46 2.51
CA LEU A 102 -5.79 9.80 2.21
C LEU A 102 -6.66 10.34 3.35
N VAL A 103 -6.13 10.25 4.57
CA VAL A 103 -6.74 10.83 5.77
C VAL A 103 -5.74 11.65 6.56
N ASP A 104 -6.24 12.63 7.33
CA ASP A 104 -5.47 13.43 8.28
C ASP A 104 -5.14 12.64 9.57
N GLU A 105 -4.55 13.33 10.57
CA GLU A 105 -4.19 12.73 11.86
C GLU A 105 -5.42 12.27 12.66
N GLU A 106 -6.56 12.95 12.47
CA GLU A 106 -7.86 12.64 13.07
C GLU A 106 -8.63 11.56 12.29
N GLY A 107 -8.13 11.10 11.14
CA GLY A 107 -8.77 10.10 10.29
C GLY A 107 -9.83 10.67 9.35
N LYS A 108 -9.89 11.99 9.16
CA LYS A 108 -10.79 12.64 8.22
C LYS A 108 -10.17 12.71 6.83
N GLU A 109 -11.01 12.66 5.81
CA GLU A 109 -10.61 12.80 4.41
C GLU A 109 -9.88 14.12 4.15
N ILE A 110 -8.84 14.07 3.31
CA ILE A 110 -8.03 15.24 2.91
C ILE A 110 -8.13 15.54 1.41
N ASN A 111 -9.32 15.42 0.82
CA ASN A 111 -9.55 15.48 -0.62
C ASN A 111 -8.95 16.74 -1.29
N GLU A 112 -9.23 17.93 -0.74
CA GLU A 112 -8.68 19.18 -1.30
C GLU A 112 -7.15 19.21 -1.26
N GLN A 113 -6.52 18.88 -0.13
CA GLN A 113 -5.06 18.83 -0.05
C GLN A 113 -4.46 17.72 -0.92
N TRP A 114 -5.16 16.60 -1.08
CA TRP A 114 -4.76 15.54 -2.00
C TRP A 114 -4.68 16.05 -3.44
N MET A 115 -5.74 16.70 -3.89
CA MET A 115 -5.84 17.24 -5.25
C MET A 115 -4.78 18.30 -5.56
N PHE A 116 -4.44 19.17 -4.59
CA PHE A 116 -3.54 20.31 -4.84
C PHE A 116 -2.10 20.09 -4.38
N ASP A 117 -1.88 19.39 -3.27
CA ASP A 117 -0.58 19.36 -2.60
C ASP A 117 0.13 18.01 -2.75
N TYR A 118 -0.58 16.89 -2.56
CA TYR A 118 0.07 15.58 -2.40
C TYR A 118 0.26 14.80 -3.70
N LYS A 119 -0.66 14.88 -4.66
CA LYS A 119 -0.59 14.04 -5.87
C LYS A 119 0.67 14.29 -6.71
N HIS A 120 1.24 15.48 -6.64
CA HIS A 120 2.46 15.82 -7.39
C HIS A 120 3.71 15.14 -6.82
N GLU A 121 3.67 14.71 -5.56
CA GLU A 121 4.81 14.09 -4.87
C GLU A 121 5.23 12.75 -5.44
N PHE A 122 4.35 12.01 -6.12
CA PHE A 122 4.72 10.73 -6.74
C PHE A 122 5.80 10.89 -7.81
N SER A 123 5.86 12.05 -8.46
CA SER A 123 6.92 12.39 -9.44
C SER A 123 8.33 12.36 -8.83
N ASN A 124 8.43 12.55 -7.52
CA ASN A 124 9.70 12.59 -6.81
C ASN A 124 10.24 11.18 -6.46
N PHE A 125 9.50 10.10 -6.72
CA PHE A 125 9.92 8.72 -6.42
C PHE A 125 10.43 8.00 -7.68
N PRO A 126 11.76 8.01 -7.95
CA PRO A 126 12.29 7.49 -9.22
C PRO A 126 12.20 5.97 -9.36
N ARG A 127 12.01 5.23 -8.27
CA ARG A 127 11.97 3.76 -8.25
C ARG A 127 10.58 3.20 -7.93
N LEU A 128 9.57 4.05 -7.90
CA LEU A 128 8.20 3.65 -7.59
C LEU A 128 7.67 2.68 -8.65
N GLU A 129 7.31 1.48 -8.21
CA GLU A 129 6.83 0.38 -9.04
C GLU A 129 5.34 0.10 -8.78
N THR A 130 4.86 0.26 -7.54
CA THR A 130 3.46 0.03 -7.16
C THR A 130 2.94 1.12 -6.21
N VAL A 131 1.66 1.47 -6.35
CA VAL A 131 0.98 2.43 -5.47
C VAL A 131 -0.39 1.89 -5.07
N ASP A 132 -0.66 1.89 -3.77
CA ASP A 132 -2.00 1.69 -3.21
C ASP A 132 -2.46 3.01 -2.56
N LEU A 133 -3.53 3.62 -3.08
CA LEU A 133 -4.20 4.75 -2.45
C LEU A 133 -5.34 4.23 -1.60
N LEU A 134 -5.28 4.45 -0.29
CA LEU A 134 -6.36 4.10 0.62
C LEU A 134 -7.25 5.32 0.83
N VAL A 135 -8.52 5.20 0.48
CA VAL A 135 -9.48 6.28 0.49
C VAL A 135 -10.58 6.02 1.52
N PRO A 136 -10.97 7.03 2.32
CA PRO A 136 -12.01 6.87 3.34
C PRO A 136 -13.41 6.85 2.71
N ASP A 137 -13.59 7.58 1.61
CA ASP A 137 -14.85 7.76 0.92
C ASP A 137 -15.06 6.70 -0.17
N GLU A 138 -16.18 6.80 -0.87
CA GLU A 138 -16.51 5.86 -1.94
C GLU A 138 -15.49 5.90 -3.09
N LEU A 139 -15.12 4.72 -3.60
CA LEU A 139 -14.15 4.55 -4.69
C LEU A 139 -14.47 5.39 -5.94
N ARG A 140 -15.75 5.71 -6.19
CA ARG A 140 -16.19 6.52 -7.34
C ARG A 140 -15.53 7.91 -7.37
N PHE A 141 -15.33 8.54 -6.22
CA PHE A 141 -14.75 9.89 -6.15
C PHE A 141 -13.27 9.93 -6.53
N TYR A 142 -12.63 8.76 -6.53
CA TYR A 142 -11.22 8.57 -6.79
C TYR A 142 -10.97 7.73 -8.05
N ALA A 143 -12.03 7.37 -8.78
CA ALA A 143 -11.91 6.57 -10.00
C ALA A 143 -11.14 7.34 -11.09
N GLU A 144 -11.42 8.64 -11.23
CA GLU A 144 -10.75 9.52 -12.17
C GLU A 144 -9.27 9.74 -11.81
N ASP A 145 -8.91 9.70 -10.52
CA ASP A 145 -7.53 9.90 -10.06
C ASP A 145 -6.54 8.89 -10.65
N ILE A 146 -6.96 7.66 -10.93
CA ILE A 146 -6.09 6.63 -11.55
C ILE A 146 -5.63 7.08 -12.95
N ASP A 147 -6.51 7.80 -13.67
CA ASP A 147 -6.24 8.25 -15.02
C ASP A 147 -5.69 9.69 -15.09
N GLU A 148 -6.08 10.57 -14.20
CA GLU A 148 -5.60 11.96 -14.21
C GLU A 148 -4.29 12.16 -13.46
N THR A 149 -4.00 11.35 -12.44
CA THR A 149 -2.80 11.52 -11.63
C THR A 149 -1.56 10.97 -12.32
N TYR A 150 -0.50 11.76 -12.30
CA TYR A 150 0.82 11.34 -12.75
C TYR A 150 1.60 10.72 -11.59
N PHE A 151 1.75 9.40 -11.59
CA PHE A 151 2.46 8.64 -10.56
C PHE A 151 3.98 8.51 -10.80
N GLY A 152 4.58 9.47 -11.52
CA GLY A 152 6.00 9.42 -11.84
C GLY A 152 6.36 8.21 -12.73
N ASN A 153 7.33 7.42 -12.29
CA ASN A 153 7.77 6.21 -13.01
C ASN A 153 6.85 5.01 -12.78
N CYS A 154 5.90 5.10 -11.84
CA CYS A 154 4.94 4.03 -11.59
C CYS A 154 3.96 3.94 -12.77
N LYS A 155 3.84 2.74 -13.34
CA LYS A 155 2.86 2.46 -14.37
C LYS A 155 1.45 2.51 -13.78
N LYS A 156 0.50 3.11 -14.50
CA LYS A 156 -0.90 3.19 -14.07
C LYS A 156 -1.53 1.81 -13.80
N GLU A 157 -1.06 0.78 -14.51
CA GLU A 157 -1.49 -0.61 -14.29
C GLU A 157 -1.10 -1.17 -12.92
N ASN A 158 -0.16 -0.52 -12.23
CA ASN A 158 0.31 -0.90 -10.89
C ASN A 158 -0.24 0.03 -9.79
N VAL A 159 -1.22 0.87 -10.13
CA VAL A 159 -1.91 1.76 -9.20
C VAL A 159 -3.25 1.15 -8.83
N ARG A 160 -3.54 1.09 -7.53
CA ARG A 160 -4.82 0.65 -6.99
C ARG A 160 -5.38 1.73 -6.08
N VAL A 161 -6.68 1.98 -6.18
CA VAL A 161 -7.43 2.79 -5.22
C VAL A 161 -8.31 1.85 -4.43
N ALA A 162 -8.16 1.84 -3.10
CA ALA A 162 -8.81 0.90 -2.20
C ALA A 162 -9.55 1.62 -1.09
N SER A 163 -10.74 1.12 -0.73
CA SER A 163 -11.49 1.63 0.42
C SER A 163 -10.79 1.25 1.72
N ILE A 164 -10.62 2.22 2.62
CA ILE A 164 -10.11 2.00 3.98
C ILE A 164 -11.06 1.13 4.81
N GLU A 165 -12.36 1.13 4.51
CA GLU A 165 -13.35 0.39 5.28
C GLU A 165 -13.47 -1.07 4.85
N THR A 166 -13.55 -1.31 3.53
CA THR A 166 -13.84 -2.65 2.99
C THR A 166 -12.61 -3.37 2.46
N GLY A 167 -11.54 -2.62 2.16
CA GLY A 167 -10.36 -3.10 1.45
C GLY A 167 -10.62 -3.35 -0.04
N GLU A 168 -11.85 -3.18 -0.52
CA GLU A 168 -12.20 -3.31 -1.94
C GLU A 168 -11.40 -2.31 -2.76
N TRP A 169 -10.86 -2.73 -3.91
CA TRP A 169 -10.07 -1.86 -4.76
C TRP A 169 -10.42 -1.90 -6.24
N ILE A 170 -10.12 -0.78 -6.90
CA ILE A 170 -10.19 -0.58 -8.34
C ILE A 170 -8.81 -0.24 -8.89
N ASP A 171 -8.60 -0.58 -10.15
CA ASP A 171 -7.41 -0.22 -10.93
C ASP A 171 -7.82 0.46 -12.23
N LYS A 172 -6.85 0.73 -13.09
CA LYS A 172 -7.05 1.29 -14.43
C LYS A 172 -8.06 0.51 -15.28
N GLY A 173 -8.16 -0.81 -15.09
CA GLY A 173 -9.08 -1.65 -15.86
C GLY A 173 -10.54 -1.47 -15.44
N THR A 174 -10.78 -1.07 -14.19
CA THR A 174 -12.14 -0.99 -13.63
C THR A 174 -12.57 0.39 -13.14
N SER A 175 -11.67 1.36 -13.11
CA SER A 175 -11.94 2.73 -12.70
C SER A 175 -13.04 3.38 -13.54
N ALA A 176 -12.96 3.28 -14.87
CA ALA A 176 -13.94 3.88 -15.77
C ALA A 176 -15.38 3.40 -15.50
N ALA A 177 -15.55 2.12 -15.18
CA ALA A 177 -16.87 1.61 -14.83
C ALA A 177 -17.35 2.17 -13.49
N TYR A 178 -16.48 2.24 -12.48
CA TYR A 178 -16.83 2.85 -11.20
C TYR A 178 -17.16 4.34 -11.31
N TRP A 179 -16.57 5.04 -12.28
CA TRP A 179 -16.93 6.42 -12.59
C TRP A 179 -18.34 6.55 -13.19
N ASP A 180 -18.72 5.62 -14.07
CA ASP A 180 -20.05 5.59 -14.69
C ASP A 180 -21.18 5.24 -13.70
N TYR A 181 -20.86 4.60 -12.56
CA TYR A 181 -21.80 4.19 -11.51
C TYR A 181 -21.67 5.06 -10.24
N ILE A 182 -22.73 5.80 -9.92
CA ILE A 182 -22.81 6.84 -8.89
C ILE A 182 -22.93 6.28 -7.46
N GLU A 183 -23.11 4.99 -7.16
CA GLU A 183 -23.27 4.60 -5.74
C GLU A 183 -22.96 3.13 -5.47
N SER A 184 -21.70 2.78 -5.20
CA SER A 184 -21.31 1.36 -5.07
C SER A 184 -21.50 0.76 -3.69
N PHE A 185 -21.77 1.55 -2.63
CA PHE A 185 -21.70 1.11 -1.22
C PHE A 185 -20.48 0.19 -0.95
N GLY A 186 -19.33 0.45 -1.57
CA GLY A 186 -18.15 -0.43 -1.48
C GLY A 186 -18.42 -1.88 -1.89
N GLY A 187 -19.27 -2.07 -2.90
CA GLY A 187 -19.70 -3.36 -3.43
C GLY A 187 -20.60 -4.17 -2.49
N THR A 188 -21.08 -3.59 -1.39
CA THR A 188 -21.86 -4.31 -0.37
C THR A 188 -23.35 -4.42 -0.68
N ASP A 189 -23.89 -3.46 -1.45
CA ASP A 189 -25.27 -3.49 -1.94
C ASP A 189 -25.31 -3.16 -3.43
N LEU A 190 -25.25 -4.20 -4.27
CA LEU A 190 -25.26 -4.05 -5.73
C LEU A 190 -26.61 -3.49 -6.26
N GLY A 191 -27.68 -3.58 -5.47
CA GLY A 191 -29.02 -3.14 -5.88
C GLY A 191 -29.18 -1.62 -5.92
N SER A 192 -28.36 -0.90 -5.15
CA SER A 192 -28.40 0.55 -5.00
C SER A 192 -27.46 1.30 -5.96
N MET A 193 -26.63 0.61 -6.74
CA MET A 193 -25.78 1.23 -7.78
C MET A 193 -26.60 1.96 -8.83
N THR A 194 -26.42 3.28 -8.95
CA THR A 194 -27.13 4.10 -9.94
C THR A 194 -26.19 4.53 -11.06
N ARG A 195 -26.44 4.17 -12.33
CA ARG A 195 -25.60 4.59 -13.47
C ARG A 195 -25.98 6.00 -13.92
N ILE A 196 -25.02 6.76 -14.46
CA ILE A 196 -25.27 8.09 -15.06
C ILE A 196 -26.17 8.01 -16.32
N ALA A 197 -26.25 6.84 -16.96
CA ALA A 197 -27.07 6.59 -18.14
C ALA A 197 -28.43 5.96 -17.81
N GLU A 198 -29.46 6.27 -18.61
CA GLU A 198 -30.74 5.56 -18.56
C GLU A 198 -30.56 4.11 -19.07
N GLU A 199 -30.68 3.13 -18.18
CA GLU A 199 -30.65 1.71 -18.50
C GLU A 199 -31.69 0.94 -17.68
N THR A 200 -32.05 -0.25 -18.14
CA THR A 200 -32.91 -1.15 -17.37
C THR A 200 -32.15 -1.81 -16.21
N LEU A 201 -32.87 -2.26 -15.17
CA LEU A 201 -32.27 -3.00 -14.05
C LEU A 201 -31.50 -4.25 -14.50
N GLU A 202 -31.96 -4.93 -15.56
CA GLU A 202 -31.32 -6.13 -16.09
C GLU A 202 -29.98 -5.81 -16.77
N GLU A 203 -29.95 -4.79 -17.63
CA GLU A 203 -28.71 -4.31 -18.28
C GLU A 203 -27.66 -3.89 -17.23
N ARG A 204 -28.11 -3.18 -16.20
CA ARG A 204 -27.28 -2.77 -15.06
C ARG A 204 -26.65 -3.96 -14.34
N LEU A 205 -27.45 -4.97 -13.99
CA LEU A 205 -26.97 -6.15 -13.28
C LEU A 205 -26.02 -6.99 -14.12
N ASP A 206 -26.21 -7.04 -15.45
CA ASP A 206 -25.30 -7.76 -16.35
C ASP A 206 -23.97 -7.02 -16.55
N ASP A 207 -23.98 -5.69 -16.60
CA ASP A 207 -22.74 -4.90 -16.62
C ASP A 207 -21.99 -5.00 -15.28
N ILE A 208 -22.68 -4.95 -14.15
CA ILE A 208 -22.09 -5.21 -12.81
C ILE A 208 -21.45 -6.60 -12.74
N LYS A 209 -22.09 -7.64 -13.30
CA LYS A 209 -21.48 -8.99 -13.38
C LYS A 209 -20.18 -8.98 -14.19
N LYS A 210 -20.10 -8.20 -15.27
CA LYS A 210 -18.87 -8.07 -16.08
C LYS A 210 -17.73 -7.39 -15.31
N LEU A 211 -18.05 -6.60 -14.28
CA LEU A 211 -17.05 -5.98 -13.39
C LEU A 211 -16.49 -6.94 -12.34
N GLU A 212 -16.97 -8.19 -12.31
CA GLU A 212 -16.54 -9.23 -11.35
C GLU A 212 -16.71 -8.77 -9.89
N MET A 213 -17.84 -8.14 -9.57
CA MET A 213 -18.14 -7.71 -8.20
C MET A 213 -18.53 -8.89 -7.28
N PRO A 214 -18.16 -8.85 -5.97
CA PRO A 214 -17.39 -7.79 -5.31
C PRO A 214 -15.93 -7.80 -5.76
N ARG A 215 -15.33 -6.61 -5.87
CA ARG A 215 -13.97 -6.49 -6.38
C ARG A 215 -12.96 -7.13 -5.41
N PRO A 216 -11.75 -7.44 -5.88
CA PRO A 216 -10.71 -7.96 -5.02
C PRO A 216 -10.44 -7.01 -3.86
N ARG A 217 -10.01 -7.58 -2.72
CA ARG A 217 -9.73 -6.82 -1.50
C ARG A 217 -8.24 -6.86 -1.17
N ILE A 218 -7.68 -5.72 -0.77
CA ILE A 218 -6.37 -5.68 -0.14
C ILE A 218 -6.50 -6.07 1.33
N ALA A 219 -5.45 -6.68 1.88
CA ALA A 219 -5.32 -6.83 3.32
C ALA A 219 -5.13 -5.44 3.95
N LEU A 220 -6.06 -5.06 4.82
CA LEU A 220 -5.98 -3.86 5.64
C LEU A 220 -5.39 -4.25 6.99
N ASP A 221 -4.24 -3.69 7.34
CA ASP A 221 -3.49 -4.06 8.55
C ASP A 221 -3.95 -3.26 9.79
N TYR A 222 -5.25 -2.94 9.89
CA TYR A 222 -5.80 -2.29 11.08
C TYR A 222 -5.96 -3.32 12.21
N PRO A 223 -5.54 -2.99 13.45
CA PRO A 223 -5.80 -3.81 14.63
C PRO A 223 -7.28 -3.84 15.02
#